data_AF-A0A088SZH7-F1
#
_entry.id   AF-A0A088SZH7-F1
#
_cell.length_a   1.000
_cell.length_b   1.000
_cell.length_c   1.000
_cell.angle_alpha   90.00
_cell.angle_beta   90.00
_cell.angle_gamma   90.00
#
_symmetry.space_group_name_H-M   'P 1'
#
loop_
_entity.id
_entity.type
_entity.pdbx_description
1 polymer ?
#
loop_
_entity_poly.entity_id
_entity_poly.type
_entity_poly.pdbx_seq_one_letter_code
_entity_poly.pdbx_strand_id
1 'polypeptide(L)'
;MKVLVCKNKHCRGKESEELLKALKDKDVILDHSSCMDMCDSGPNLFVIPSLKMYGNVTLNRLDDVLNGNADDLLYKDEIDDLDVIDEYTKNPMHERTVKLFRWHLDKQEKSSVAELCEIISDFKKKYDVNGIDFTNPVKIALIGSHQGPDLPKLIHYLGKERAMQLFDEYLKRNKQ
;
A
#
# COMPACT_ATOMS: atom_id res chain seq x y z
N MET A 1 5.59 -1.20 15.54
CA MET A 1 5.14 -1.76 14.24
C MET A 1 3.78 -1.16 13.88
N LYS A 2 3.48 -0.96 12.60
CA LYS A 2 2.16 -0.45 12.14
C LYS A 2 1.48 -1.52 11.30
N VAL A 3 0.20 -1.76 11.52
CA VAL A 3 -0.60 -2.76 10.80
C VAL A 3 -1.83 -2.09 10.23
N LEU A 4 -1.97 -2.14 8.91
CA LEU A 4 -3.17 -1.70 8.21
C LEU A 4 -4.04 -2.91 7.94
N VAL A 5 -5.26 -2.89 8.48
CA VAL A 5 -6.24 -3.93 8.26
C VAL A 5 -7.11 -3.53 7.09
N CYS A 6 -7.12 -4.36 6.05
CA CYS A 6 -7.97 -4.14 4.89
C CYS A 6 -9.45 -4.37 5.27
N LYS A 7 -10.28 -3.33 5.16
CA LYS A 7 -11.73 -3.41 5.42
C LYS A 7 -12.50 -2.90 4.19
N ASN A 8 -12.78 -3.78 3.24
CA ASN A 8 -13.69 -3.45 2.13
C ASN A 8 -15.15 -3.64 2.55
N LYS A 9 -16.03 -2.75 2.08
CA LYS A 9 -17.49 -2.83 2.31
C LYS A 9 -18.10 -4.15 1.82
N HIS A 10 -17.54 -4.71 0.75
CA HIS A 10 -17.96 -5.99 0.14
C HIS A 10 -17.36 -7.21 0.84
N CYS A 11 -16.41 -7.02 1.75
CA CYS A 11 -15.61 -8.08 2.38
C CYS A 11 -15.67 -8.01 3.91
N ARG A 12 -16.78 -7.46 4.43
CA ARG A 12 -17.10 -7.41 5.85
C ARG A 12 -17.49 -8.81 6.34
N GLY A 13 -16.49 -9.63 6.65
CA GLY A 13 -16.66 -10.85 7.44
C GLY A 13 -16.50 -10.56 8.94
N LYS A 14 -17.19 -11.34 9.79
CA LYS A 14 -17.06 -11.30 11.26
C LYS A 14 -15.60 -11.43 11.72
N GLU A 15 -14.82 -12.23 11.00
CA GLU A 15 -13.40 -12.51 11.26
C GLU A 15 -12.50 -11.25 11.18
N SER A 16 -12.80 -10.32 10.27
CA SER A 16 -12.04 -9.05 10.18
C SER A 16 -12.24 -8.17 11.42
N GLU A 17 -13.43 -8.19 12.02
CA GLU A 17 -13.73 -7.40 13.22
C GLU A 17 -13.12 -8.03 14.47
N GLU A 18 -13.08 -9.35 14.54
CA GLU A 18 -12.42 -10.09 15.60
C GLU A 18 -10.90 -9.87 15.59
N LEU A 19 -10.26 -9.91 14.42
CA LEU A 19 -8.85 -9.56 14.26
C LEU A 19 -8.56 -8.12 14.66
N LEU A 20 -9.40 -7.17 14.23
CA LEU A 20 -9.27 -5.77 14.63
C LEU A 20 -9.32 -5.60 16.15
N LYS A 21 -10.18 -6.35 16.83
CA LYS A 21 -10.26 -6.35 18.28
C LYS A 21 -9.00 -6.94 18.90
N ALA A 22 -8.55 -8.11 18.44
CA ALA A 22 -7.36 -8.78 18.96
C ALA A 22 -6.08 -7.95 18.76
N LEU A 23 -5.99 -7.22 17.64
CA LEU A 23 -4.87 -6.33 17.35
C LEU A 23 -4.82 -5.14 18.32
N LYS A 24 -5.96 -4.61 18.79
CA LYS A 24 -5.99 -3.47 19.74
C LYS A 24 -5.31 -3.80 21.07
N ASP A 25 -5.31 -5.08 21.43
CA ASP A 25 -4.68 -5.58 22.65
C ASP A 25 -3.17 -5.87 22.46
N LYS A 26 -2.61 -5.60 21.27
CA LYS A 26 -1.19 -5.74 20.93
C LYS A 26 -0.51 -4.37 20.82
N ASP A 27 0.80 -4.31 21.01
CA ASP A 27 1.61 -3.09 20.87
C ASP A 27 1.86 -2.72 19.39
N VAL A 28 0.78 -2.42 18.68
CA VAL A 28 0.78 -2.09 17.25
C VAL A 28 -0.11 -0.88 16.96
N ILE A 29 0.32 -0.01 16.04
CA ILE A 29 -0.52 1.10 15.57
C ILE A 29 -1.46 0.55 14.50
N LEU A 30 -2.76 0.76 14.70
CA LEU A 30 -3.82 0.16 13.89
C LEU A 30 -4.65 1.19 13.17
N ASP A 31 -4.91 0.90 11.91
CA ASP A 31 -5.91 1.62 11.13
C ASP A 31 -6.53 0.70 10.07
N HIS A 32 -7.68 1.12 9.57
CA HIS A 32 -8.39 0.45 8.50
C HIS A 32 -7.99 1.06 7.16
N SER A 33 -7.99 0.30 6.09
CA SER A 33 -7.85 0.85 4.74
C SER A 33 -8.73 0.08 3.76
N SER A 34 -9.19 0.73 2.69
CA SER A 34 -9.78 0.01 1.56
C SER A 34 -8.65 -0.64 0.76
N CYS A 35 -8.72 -1.94 0.52
CA CYS A 35 -7.71 -2.65 -0.26
C CYS A 35 -8.30 -3.03 -1.60
N MET A 36 -7.95 -2.30 -2.65
CA MET A 36 -8.51 -2.52 -3.99
C MET A 36 -8.26 -3.98 -4.41
N ASP A 37 -9.31 -4.61 -4.95
CA ASP A 37 -9.30 -5.92 -5.62
C ASP A 37 -8.92 -7.17 -4.80
N MET A 38 -8.74 -7.05 -3.48
CA MET A 38 -8.36 -8.18 -2.61
C MET A 38 -9.51 -8.80 -1.81
N CYS A 39 -10.70 -8.80 -2.38
CA CYS A 39 -11.89 -9.09 -1.63
C CYS A 39 -12.10 -10.60 -1.33
N ASP A 40 -11.55 -11.47 -2.17
CA ASP A 40 -11.75 -12.92 -2.10
C ASP A 40 -10.77 -13.64 -1.14
N SER A 41 -9.87 -12.88 -0.51
CA SER A 41 -8.82 -13.41 0.38
C SER A 41 -8.89 -12.84 1.79
N GLY A 42 -9.99 -12.17 2.17
CA GLY A 42 -10.10 -11.46 3.45
C GLY A 42 -10.26 -12.40 4.65
N PRO A 43 -9.71 -12.06 5.84
CA PRO A 43 -9.13 -10.75 6.21
C PRO A 43 -7.66 -10.56 5.76
N ASN A 44 -7.32 -9.37 5.23
CA ASN A 44 -5.96 -9.05 4.80
C ASN A 44 -5.28 -8.03 5.72
N LEU A 45 -3.99 -8.25 5.98
CA LEU A 45 -3.14 -7.39 6.80
C LEU A 45 -1.94 -6.88 5.99
N PHE A 46 -1.68 -5.58 6.07
CA PHE A 46 -0.45 -4.99 5.55
C PHE A 46 0.44 -4.50 6.69
N VAL A 47 1.69 -4.96 6.73
CA VAL A 47 2.60 -4.78 7.87
C VAL A 47 3.77 -3.85 7.52
N ILE A 48 3.90 -2.75 8.27
CA ILE A 48 4.97 -1.75 8.14
C ILE A 48 5.93 -1.88 9.34
N PRO A 49 7.26 -1.92 9.11
CA PRO A 49 7.97 -1.50 7.90
C PRO A 49 8.26 -2.59 6.87
N SER A 50 7.84 -3.85 7.09
CA SER A 50 8.19 -4.97 6.21
C SER A 50 7.63 -4.87 4.79
N LEU A 51 6.59 -4.05 4.58
CA LEU A 51 5.82 -3.92 3.34
C LEU A 51 5.22 -5.24 2.87
N LYS A 52 5.07 -6.20 3.78
CA LYS A 52 4.45 -7.50 3.51
C LYS A 52 2.94 -7.39 3.65
N MET A 53 2.25 -8.02 2.71
CA MET A 53 0.81 -8.19 2.73
C MET A 53 0.49 -9.65 2.97
N TYR A 54 -0.46 -9.91 3.86
CA TYR A 54 -0.90 -11.25 4.24
C TYR A 54 -2.39 -11.37 3.99
N GLY A 55 -2.80 -12.45 3.33
CA GLY A 55 -4.19 -12.79 3.08
C GLY A 55 -4.68 -13.92 3.98
N ASN A 56 -6.01 -14.04 4.09
CA ASN A 56 -6.72 -15.07 4.84
C ASN A 56 -6.20 -15.21 6.28
N VAL A 57 -5.85 -14.09 6.91
CA VAL A 57 -5.28 -14.10 8.25
C VAL A 57 -6.38 -14.47 9.23
N THR A 58 -6.15 -15.49 10.04
CA THR A 58 -7.03 -15.92 11.12
C THR A 58 -6.46 -15.50 12.48
N LEU A 59 -7.29 -15.45 13.52
CA LEU A 59 -6.87 -15.03 14.87
C LEU A 59 -5.67 -15.84 15.40
N ASN A 60 -5.66 -17.15 15.18
CA ASN A 60 -4.58 -18.04 15.62
C ASN A 60 -3.26 -17.85 14.84
N ARG A 61 -3.29 -17.22 13.67
CA ARG A 61 -2.09 -16.92 12.85
C ARG A 61 -1.60 -15.49 13.04
N LEU A 62 -2.30 -14.67 13.82
CA LEU A 62 -1.98 -13.27 14.01
C LEU A 62 -0.55 -13.08 14.55
N ASP A 63 -0.16 -13.84 15.57
CA ASP A 63 1.18 -13.73 16.15
C ASP A 63 2.27 -14.18 15.18
N ASP A 64 2.01 -15.18 14.33
CA ASP A 64 2.94 -15.57 13.27
C ASP A 64 3.15 -14.42 12.28
N VAL A 65 2.07 -13.76 11.86
CA VAL A 65 2.12 -12.60 10.95
C VAL A 65 2.90 -11.44 11.56
N LEU A 66 2.62 -11.10 12.83
CA LEU A 66 3.30 -10.01 13.53
C LEU A 66 4.79 -10.28 13.75
N ASN A 67 5.17 -11.54 13.90
CA ASN A 67 6.58 -11.96 14.03
C ASN A 67 7.26 -12.24 12.69
N GLY A 68 6.54 -12.17 11.57
CA GLY A 68 7.08 -12.43 10.23
C GLY A 68 7.30 -13.92 9.90
N ASN A 69 6.64 -14.83 10.62
CA ASN A 69 6.74 -16.29 10.50
C ASN A 69 5.54 -16.91 9.76
N ALA A 70 4.90 -16.16 8.86
CA ALA A 70 3.70 -16.57 8.13
C ALA A 70 3.87 -16.44 6.61
N ASP A 71 5.00 -16.92 6.07
CA ASP A 71 5.32 -16.81 4.64
C ASP A 71 4.37 -17.63 3.72
N ASP A 72 3.63 -18.57 4.30
CA ASP A 72 2.53 -19.30 3.65
C ASP A 72 1.28 -18.43 3.44
N LEU A 73 1.07 -17.42 4.28
CA LEU A 73 -0.04 -16.46 4.20
C LEU A 73 0.30 -15.20 3.43
N LEU A 74 1.57 -15.04 3.03
CA LEU A 74 1.95 -13.92 2.19
C LEU A 74 1.05 -13.90 0.97
N TYR A 75 0.49 -12.73 0.70
CA TYR A 75 -0.17 -12.47 -0.56
C TYR A 75 0.90 -12.54 -1.63
N LYS A 76 1.03 -13.74 -2.19
CA LYS A 76 1.78 -14.00 -3.40
C LYS A 76 0.72 -13.77 -4.46
N ASP A 77 0.81 -12.66 -5.19
CA ASP A 77 0.22 -12.62 -6.53
C ASP A 77 0.80 -13.84 -7.24
N GLU A 78 0.06 -14.96 -7.24
CA GLU A 78 0.55 -16.21 -7.78
C GLU A 78 0.74 -15.98 -9.29
N ILE A 79 2.00 -15.81 -9.67
CA ILE A 79 2.55 -16.20 -10.97
C ILE A 79 2.21 -15.29 -12.18
N ASP A 80 1.22 -14.38 -12.13
CA ASP A 80 0.79 -13.60 -13.32
C ASP A 80 1.04 -12.07 -13.30
N ASP A 81 1.72 -11.48 -12.31
CA ASP A 81 1.91 -10.00 -12.24
C ASP A 81 3.33 -9.52 -12.62
N LEU A 82 4.26 -10.39 -13.01
CA LEU A 82 5.57 -9.95 -13.50
C LEU A 82 5.44 -9.09 -14.77
N ASP A 83 4.54 -9.48 -15.68
CA ASP A 83 4.29 -8.74 -16.92
C ASP A 83 3.59 -7.40 -16.64
N VAL A 84 2.73 -7.33 -15.63
CA VAL A 84 2.03 -6.11 -15.20
C VAL A 84 3.00 -5.18 -14.49
N ILE A 85 3.80 -5.68 -13.55
CA ILE A 85 4.87 -4.90 -12.91
C ILE A 85 5.88 -4.43 -13.96
N ASP A 86 6.22 -5.26 -14.95
CA ASP A 86 7.04 -4.89 -16.09
C ASP A 86 6.40 -3.79 -16.95
N GLU A 87 5.09 -3.86 -17.21
CA GLU A 87 4.34 -2.79 -17.89
C GLU A 87 4.43 -1.47 -17.11
N TYR A 88 4.26 -1.53 -15.78
CA TYR A 88 4.32 -0.36 -14.93
C TYR A 88 5.73 0.20 -14.73
N THR A 89 6.76 -0.63 -14.81
CA THR A 89 8.17 -0.22 -14.65
C THR A 89 8.80 0.25 -15.96
N LYS A 90 8.43 -0.34 -17.10
CA LYS A 90 8.99 -0.01 -18.43
C LYS A 90 8.27 1.15 -19.12
N ASN A 91 7.06 1.51 -18.70
CA ASN A 91 6.31 2.60 -19.31
C ASN A 91 6.84 3.99 -18.85
N PRO A 92 7.36 4.84 -19.77
CA PRO A 92 7.91 6.15 -19.42
C PRO A 92 6.88 7.11 -18.79
N MET A 93 5.58 6.93 -19.05
CA MET A 93 4.53 7.73 -18.42
C MET A 93 4.37 7.40 -16.94
N HIS A 94 4.49 6.13 -16.56
CA HIS A 94 4.43 5.70 -15.17
C HIS A 94 5.64 6.20 -14.39
N GLU A 95 6.86 6.07 -14.95
CA GLU A 95 8.06 6.65 -14.36
C GLU A 95 7.92 8.17 -14.17
N ARG A 96 7.42 8.88 -15.21
CA ARG A 96 7.17 10.32 -15.15
C ARG A 96 6.16 10.68 -14.05
N THR A 97 5.08 9.93 -13.93
CA THR A 97 4.06 10.13 -12.88
C THR A 97 4.67 9.99 -11.49
N VAL A 98 5.43 8.91 -11.24
CA VAL A 98 6.11 8.69 -9.96
C VAL A 98 7.11 9.81 -9.66
N LYS A 99 7.92 10.21 -10.65
CA LYS A 99 8.90 11.30 -10.53
C LYS A 99 8.25 12.63 -10.18
N LEU A 100 7.16 12.98 -10.86
CA LEU A 100 6.41 14.22 -10.61
C LEU A 100 5.75 14.19 -9.24
N PHE A 101 5.11 13.08 -8.87
CA PHE A 101 4.44 12.96 -7.57
C PHE A 101 5.44 13.01 -6.40
N ARG A 102 6.59 12.32 -6.53
CA ARG A 102 7.70 12.40 -5.58
C ARG A 102 8.15 13.84 -5.36
N TRP A 103 8.32 14.62 -6.43
CA TRP A 103 8.67 16.04 -6.34
C TRP A 103 7.57 16.90 -5.69
N HIS A 104 6.29 16.60 -5.95
CA HIS A 104 5.18 17.31 -5.31
C HIS A 104 5.10 17.03 -3.82
N LEU A 105 5.27 15.77 -3.41
CA LEU A 105 5.23 15.36 -2.01
C LEU A 105 6.43 15.91 -1.22
N ASP A 106 7.60 16.03 -1.85
CA ASP A 106 8.81 16.61 -1.24
C ASP A 106 8.59 18.06 -0.77
N LYS A 107 7.73 18.81 -1.46
CA LYS A 107 7.40 20.20 -1.13
C LYS A 107 6.43 20.38 0.04
N GLN A 108 5.86 19.30 0.55
CA GLN A 108 4.84 19.36 1.61
C GLN A 108 5.50 19.16 2.97
N GLU A 109 5.23 20.05 3.93
CA GLU A 109 5.82 19.96 5.27
C GLU A 109 5.16 18.90 6.15
N LYS A 110 3.85 18.68 5.98
CA LYS A 110 3.05 17.72 6.73
C LYS A 110 2.28 16.81 5.79
N SER A 111 1.95 15.61 6.28
CA SER A 111 1.35 14.54 5.48
C SER A 111 0.35 13.75 6.32
N SER A 112 -0.62 14.45 6.92
CA SER A 112 -1.80 13.77 7.46
C SER A 112 -2.58 13.10 6.33
N VAL A 113 -3.44 12.13 6.65
CA VAL A 113 -4.24 11.42 5.63
C VAL A 113 -5.13 12.40 4.84
N ALA A 114 -5.73 13.39 5.51
CA ALA A 114 -6.60 14.38 4.84
C ALA A 114 -5.81 15.26 3.86
N GLU A 115 -4.65 15.79 4.30
CA GLU A 115 -3.77 16.58 3.43
C GLU A 115 -3.27 15.75 2.24
N LEU A 116 -2.94 14.46 2.45
CA LEU A 116 -2.52 13.57 1.37
C LEU A 116 -3.63 13.32 0.36
N CYS A 117 -4.88 13.20 0.78
CA CYS A 117 -6.03 13.13 -0.12
C CYS A 117 -6.14 14.38 -0.99
N GLU A 118 -5.94 15.57 -0.42
CA GLU A 118 -5.95 16.84 -1.14
C GLU A 118 -4.78 16.93 -2.12
N ILE A 119 -3.55 16.64 -1.69
CA ILE A 119 -2.35 16.60 -2.52
C ILE A 119 -2.53 15.68 -3.73
N ILE A 120 -3.08 14.48 -3.51
CA ILE A 120 -3.35 13.50 -4.58
C ILE A 120 -4.42 14.03 -5.53
N SER A 121 -5.51 14.60 -5.01
CA SER A 121 -6.59 15.17 -5.83
C SER A 121 -6.09 16.31 -6.72
N ASP A 122 -5.31 17.23 -6.15
CA ASP A 122 -4.74 18.37 -6.85
C ASP A 122 -3.69 17.95 -7.88
N PHE A 123 -2.86 16.96 -7.54
CA PHE A 123 -1.92 16.38 -8.49
C PHE A 123 -2.65 15.80 -9.70
N LYS A 124 -3.69 14.99 -9.47
CA LYS A 124 -4.46 14.37 -10.55
C LYS A 124 -5.11 15.39 -11.47
N LYS A 125 -5.73 16.43 -10.90
CA LYS A 125 -6.31 17.54 -11.68
C LYS A 125 -5.25 18.32 -12.46
N LYS A 126 -4.12 18.63 -11.84
CA LYS A 126 -3.05 19.44 -12.45
C LYS A 126 -2.40 18.76 -13.65
N TYR A 127 -2.24 17.45 -13.60
CA TYR A 127 -1.57 16.68 -14.66
C TYR A 127 -2.55 15.90 -15.55
N ASP A 128 -3.86 16.09 -15.36
CA ASP A 128 -4.91 15.40 -16.10
C ASP A 128 -4.71 13.87 -16.16
N VAL A 129 -4.36 13.28 -15.00
CA VAL A 129 -4.15 11.85 -14.86
C VAL A 129 -5.35 11.21 -14.16
N ASN A 130 -5.84 10.11 -14.74
CA ASN A 130 -6.96 9.38 -14.16
C ASN A 130 -6.55 8.65 -12.85
N GLY A 131 -7.51 8.06 -12.16
CA GLY A 131 -7.26 7.41 -10.87
C GLY A 131 -6.30 6.22 -10.93
N ILE A 132 -6.44 5.37 -11.94
CA ILE A 132 -5.70 4.11 -12.05
C ILE A 132 -4.27 4.38 -12.53
N ASP A 133 -4.11 5.21 -13.57
CA ASP A 133 -2.83 5.61 -14.17
C ASP A 133 -1.98 6.48 -13.23
N PHE A 134 -2.57 6.98 -12.14
CA PHE A 134 -1.85 7.60 -11.04
C PHE A 134 -1.59 6.62 -9.89
N THR A 135 -2.64 5.96 -9.39
CA THR A 135 -2.56 5.22 -8.12
C THR A 135 -1.71 3.97 -8.26
N ASN A 136 -1.84 3.22 -9.36
CA ASN A 136 -1.13 1.96 -9.54
C ASN A 136 0.39 2.19 -9.67
N PRO A 137 0.89 3.10 -10.54
CA PRO A 137 2.32 3.39 -10.61
C PRO A 137 2.92 3.82 -9.28
N VAL A 138 2.22 4.66 -8.53
CA VAL A 138 2.72 5.16 -7.24
C VAL A 138 2.73 4.04 -6.20
N LYS A 139 1.72 3.17 -6.15
CA LYS A 139 1.74 1.99 -5.28
C LYS A 139 2.85 1.01 -5.64
N ILE A 140 3.05 0.72 -6.92
CA ILE A 140 4.14 -0.15 -7.38
C ILE A 140 5.49 0.43 -6.95
N ALA A 141 5.69 1.74 -7.07
CA ALA A 141 6.91 2.38 -6.61
C ALA A 141 7.12 2.31 -5.09
N LEU A 142 6.04 2.26 -4.29
CA LEU A 142 6.11 2.21 -2.83
C LEU A 142 6.21 0.79 -2.27
N ILE A 143 5.44 -0.16 -2.80
CA ILE A 143 5.23 -1.49 -2.22
C ILE A 143 5.43 -2.63 -3.21
N GLY A 144 5.79 -2.34 -4.46
CA GLY A 144 6.05 -3.37 -5.48
C GLY A 144 4.80 -4.09 -5.99
N SER A 145 3.60 -3.61 -5.66
CA SER A 145 2.33 -4.13 -6.15
C SER A 145 1.34 -2.99 -6.37
N HIS A 146 0.41 -3.17 -7.31
CA HIS A 146 -0.71 -2.26 -7.52
C HIS A 146 -1.84 -2.48 -6.50
N GLN A 147 -1.86 -3.66 -5.88
CA GLN A 147 -2.83 -4.04 -4.85
C GLN A 147 -2.36 -3.62 -3.46
N GLY A 148 -3.30 -3.51 -2.51
CA GLY A 148 -3.01 -3.15 -1.13
C GLY A 148 -3.72 -1.87 -0.65
N PRO A 149 -3.27 -1.28 0.47
CA PRO A 149 -3.94 -0.17 1.14
C PRO A 149 -4.17 1.05 0.23
N ASP A 150 -5.13 1.89 0.58
CA ASP A 150 -5.31 3.20 -0.03
C ASP A 150 -4.01 4.02 0.06
N LEU A 151 -3.72 4.73 -1.03
CA LEU A 151 -2.45 5.42 -1.20
C LEU A 151 -2.21 6.53 -0.15
N PRO A 152 -3.19 7.39 0.21
CA PRO A 152 -3.03 8.34 1.31
C PRO A 152 -2.60 7.69 2.64
N LYS A 153 -3.27 6.62 3.07
CA LYS A 153 -2.89 5.92 4.31
C LYS A 153 -1.54 5.25 4.17
N LEU A 154 -1.27 4.59 3.04
CA LEU A 154 0.03 3.98 2.80
C LEU A 154 1.18 4.98 3.01
N ILE A 155 1.11 6.16 2.38
CA ILE A 155 2.12 7.21 2.51
C ILE A 155 2.18 7.73 3.96
N HIS A 156 1.02 7.98 4.58
CA HIS A 156 0.96 8.46 5.96
C HIS A 156 1.67 7.52 6.94
N TYR A 157 1.38 6.21 6.85
CA TYR A 157 1.93 5.22 7.77
C TYR A 157 3.38 4.85 7.46
N LEU A 158 3.81 4.89 6.20
CA LEU A 158 5.23 4.82 5.85
C LEU A 158 6.00 6.00 6.44
N GLY A 159 5.39 7.18 6.41
CA GLY A 159 6.06 8.45 6.68
C GLY A 159 6.79 8.97 5.44
N LYS A 160 6.88 10.30 5.35
CA LYS A 160 7.44 10.99 4.17
C LYS A 160 8.85 10.52 3.83
N GLU A 161 9.74 10.42 4.81
CA GLU A 161 11.14 10.01 4.58
C GLU A 161 11.23 8.64 3.93
N ARG A 162 10.50 7.65 4.47
CA ARG A 162 10.52 6.29 3.91
C ARG A 162 9.88 6.23 2.53
N ALA A 163 8.77 6.96 2.31
CA ALA A 163 8.15 7.07 1.00
C ALA A 163 9.11 7.66 -0.05
N MET A 164 9.85 8.73 0.31
CA MET A 164 10.86 9.33 -0.58
C MET A 164 11.97 8.34 -0.92
N GLN A 165 12.49 7.60 0.05
CA GLN A 165 13.51 6.56 -0.19
C GLN A 165 13.02 5.50 -1.18
N LEU A 166 11.79 5.00 -1.02
CA LEU A 166 11.20 4.00 -1.89
C LEU A 166 11.01 4.53 -3.33
N PHE A 167 10.53 5.76 -3.48
CA PHE A 167 10.47 6.39 -4.80
C PHE A 167 11.85 6.52 -5.45
N ASP A 168 12.85 6.95 -4.69
CA ASP A 168 14.21 7.12 -5.20
C ASP A 168 14.85 5.77 -5.57
N GLU A 169 14.54 4.68 -4.84
CA GLU A 169 14.94 3.31 -5.19
C GLU A 169 14.28 2.85 -6.49
N TYR A 170 12.96 3.01 -6.63
CA TYR A 170 12.22 2.68 -7.87
C TYR A 170 12.77 3.45 -9.08
N LEU A 171 12.93 4.76 -8.97
CA LEU A 171 13.44 5.62 -10.04
C LEU A 171 14.91 5.33 -10.41
N LYS A 172 15.71 4.80 -9.48
CA LYS A 172 17.08 4.34 -9.80
C LYS A 172 17.09 3.06 -10.62
N ARG A 173 16.19 2.11 -10.31
CA ARG A 173 16.08 0.83 -11.03
C ARG A 173 15.64 1.04 -12.47
N ASN A 174 14.70 1.95 -12.73
CA ASN A 174 14.17 2.20 -14.08
C ASN A 174 15.07 3.09 -14.98
N LYS A 175 16.22 3.57 -14.49
CA LYS A 175 17.20 4.28 -15.31
C LYS A 175 18.20 3.36 -16.01
N GLN A 176 18.20 2.07 -15.68
CA GLN A 176 19.05 1.04 -16.27
C GLN A 176 18.33 0.38 -17.44
#